data_AF-A0A0S7ZQ79-F1
#
_entry.id   AF-A0A0S7ZQ79-F1
#
_cell.length_a   1.000
_cell.length_b   1.000
_cell.length_c   1.000
_cell.angle_alpha   90.00
_cell.angle_beta   90.00
_cell.angle_gamma   90.00
#
_symmetry.space_group_name_H-M   'P 1'
#
loop_
_entity.id
_entity.type
_entity.pdbx_description
1 polymer ?
#
loop_
_entity_poly.entity_id
_entity_poly.type
_entity_poly.pdbx_seq_one_letter_code
_entity_poly.pdbx_strand_id
1 'polypeptide(L)'
;MMHISESRDPTIGSHLSSLLLAELLLADEKLARKQFRVLSEKVWGHPDALDPTFEGKAPVAIWSQDQHMILDSLPMCDFAFPQLIRPVCNREEWQKTDDILGDLDIDLRLFSAITGEEMNRRQISKIAERAFTLERMMLARAGRSRKMEEQLAAHFRLPCRSDGTFVDRAGFMRIMDEYYAARGWDSEFGWPQEELLKSLNLDEVIPEMKEMRWKFR
;
A
#
# COMPACT_ATOMS: atom_id res chain seq x y z
N MET A 1 4.59 -3.69 -6.53
CA MET A 1 4.52 -4.98 -5.80
C MET A 1 4.00 -4.65 -4.41
N MET A 2 2.81 -4.99 -3.90
CA MET A 2 1.79 -6.00 -4.17
C MET A 2 0.39 -5.33 -4.28
N HIS A 3 -0.25 -5.44 -5.44
CA HIS A 3 -1.66 -5.02 -5.62
C HIS A 3 -2.51 -6.11 -6.31
N ILE A 4 -1.96 -7.32 -6.52
CA ILE A 4 -2.55 -8.31 -7.44
C ILE A 4 -3.57 -9.24 -6.76
N SER A 5 -3.55 -9.33 -5.42
CA SER A 5 -4.64 -9.98 -4.68
C SER A 5 -5.73 -9.01 -4.24
N GLU A 6 -5.62 -7.73 -4.59
CA GLU A 6 -6.59 -6.68 -4.29
C GLU A 6 -7.83 -6.86 -5.18
N SER A 7 -9.02 -6.66 -4.62
CA SER A 7 -10.24 -6.56 -5.44
C SER A 7 -10.43 -5.18 -6.08
N ARG A 8 -9.69 -4.17 -5.60
CA ARG A 8 -9.67 -2.83 -6.19
C ARG A 8 -8.79 -2.82 -7.44
N ASP A 9 -9.13 -1.94 -8.38
CA ASP A 9 -8.33 -1.73 -9.58
C ASP A 9 -6.90 -1.29 -9.19
N PRO A 10 -5.88 -2.11 -9.47
CA PRO A 10 -4.50 -1.78 -9.10
C PRO A 10 -3.96 -0.60 -9.92
N THR A 11 -4.62 -0.24 -11.04
CA THR A 11 -4.19 0.86 -11.91
C THR A 11 -4.60 2.22 -11.33
N ILE A 12 -5.85 2.36 -10.87
CA ILE A 12 -6.41 3.57 -10.23
C ILE A 12 -5.49 4.05 -9.09
N GLY A 13 -5.00 3.11 -8.29
CA GLY A 13 -4.10 3.41 -7.18
C GLY A 13 -2.68 3.87 -7.50
N SER A 14 -2.26 3.90 -8.76
CA SER A 14 -0.85 4.08 -9.16
C SER A 14 -0.61 5.26 -10.10
N HIS A 15 -1.62 6.11 -10.34
CA HIS A 15 -1.56 7.02 -11.48
C HIS A 15 -0.55 8.16 -11.32
N LEU A 16 -0.81 9.27 -10.63
CA LEU A 16 0.14 10.39 -10.79
C LEU A 16 1.45 10.20 -10.02
N SER A 17 1.39 9.85 -8.74
CA SER A 17 2.60 9.76 -7.91
C SER A 17 3.55 8.67 -8.42
N SER A 18 3.04 7.50 -8.86
CA SER A 18 3.92 6.46 -9.40
C SER A 18 4.36 6.73 -10.85
N LEU A 19 3.55 7.40 -11.68
CA LEU A 19 4.01 7.85 -13.00
C LEU A 19 5.12 8.89 -12.88
N LEU A 20 4.99 9.86 -11.97
CA LEU A 20 6.05 10.84 -11.70
C LEU A 20 7.33 10.15 -11.22
N LEU A 21 7.23 9.14 -10.33
CA LEU A 21 8.41 8.37 -9.92
C LEU A 21 9.09 7.69 -11.14
N ALA A 22 8.31 7.11 -12.05
CA ALA A 22 8.84 6.49 -13.26
C ALA A 22 9.47 7.51 -14.21
N GLU A 23 8.83 8.66 -14.42
CA GLU A 23 9.35 9.75 -15.26
C GLU A 23 10.68 10.29 -14.75
N LEU A 24 10.81 10.49 -13.44
CA LEU A 24 12.06 10.94 -12.83
C LEU A 24 13.18 9.90 -13.00
N LEU A 25 12.89 8.62 -12.80
CA LEU A 25 13.86 7.53 -13.04
C LEU A 25 14.31 7.46 -14.51
N LEU A 26 13.37 7.64 -15.44
CA LEU A 26 13.68 7.67 -16.87
C LEU A 26 14.49 8.90 -17.28
N ALA A 27 14.30 10.04 -16.60
CA ALA A 27 15.00 11.28 -16.89
C ALA A 27 16.46 11.28 -16.40
N ASP A 28 16.71 10.80 -15.19
CA ASP A 28 18.05 10.59 -14.61
C ASP A 28 17.96 9.60 -13.43
N GLU A 29 18.27 8.33 -13.69
CA GLU A 29 18.14 7.27 -12.69
C GLU A 29 18.97 7.54 -11.42
N LYS A 30 20.20 8.06 -11.57
CA LYS A 30 21.11 8.27 -10.43
C LYS A 30 20.60 9.38 -9.53
N LEU A 31 20.18 10.48 -10.12
CA LEU A 31 19.60 11.61 -9.38
C LEU A 31 18.26 11.21 -8.73
N ALA A 32 17.37 10.58 -9.49
CA ALA A 32 16.06 10.15 -8.99
C ALA A 32 16.20 9.18 -7.82
N ARG A 33 17.08 8.17 -7.91
CA ARG A 33 17.36 7.27 -6.79
C ARG A 33 17.88 8.02 -5.56
N LYS A 34 18.78 8.99 -5.73
CA LYS A 34 19.27 9.82 -4.61
C LYS A 34 18.11 10.53 -3.91
N GLN A 35 17.23 11.19 -4.67
CA GLN A 35 16.06 11.90 -4.14
C GLN A 35 15.04 10.95 -3.51
N PHE A 36 14.81 9.80 -4.13
CA PHE A 36 13.86 8.79 -3.63
C PHE A 36 14.31 8.20 -2.31
N ARG A 37 15.61 8.10 -2.04
CA ARG A 37 16.09 7.68 -0.71
C ARG A 37 15.71 8.68 0.38
N VAL A 38 15.81 9.98 0.09
CA VAL A 38 15.40 11.04 1.04
C VAL A 38 13.89 11.01 1.26
N LEU A 39 13.12 10.90 0.18
CA LEU A 39 11.66 10.79 0.25
C LEU A 39 11.24 9.53 1.02
N SER A 40 11.87 8.40 0.72
CA SER A 40 11.50 7.11 1.32
C SER A 40 11.79 7.04 2.81
N GLU A 41 12.91 7.62 3.24
CA GLU A 41 13.23 7.79 4.67
C GLU A 41 12.13 8.56 5.39
N LYS A 42 11.63 9.65 4.80
CA LYS A 42 10.60 10.49 5.43
C LYS A 42 9.22 9.86 5.45
N VAL A 43 8.86 9.09 4.41
CA VAL A 43 7.52 8.51 4.28
C VAL A 43 7.41 7.14 4.96
N TRP A 44 8.39 6.27 4.75
CA TRP A 44 8.34 4.88 5.21
C TRP A 44 9.40 4.54 6.27
N GLY A 45 10.31 5.46 6.62
CA GLY A 45 11.40 5.19 7.57
C GLY A 45 12.49 4.27 7.02
N HIS A 46 12.48 4.02 5.70
CA HIS A 46 13.41 3.14 5.02
C HIS A 46 13.89 3.81 3.72
N PRO A 47 15.18 4.11 3.57
CA PRO A 47 15.65 4.87 2.41
C PRO A 47 15.58 4.02 1.12
N ASP A 48 15.63 2.70 1.22
CA ASP A 48 15.58 1.74 0.13
C ASP A 48 14.15 1.23 -0.16
N ALA A 49 13.12 1.85 0.40
CA ALA A 49 11.72 1.44 0.23
C ALA A 49 11.29 1.34 -1.26
N LEU A 50 11.85 2.18 -2.12
CA LEU A 50 11.59 2.21 -3.57
C LEU A 50 12.64 1.47 -4.42
N ASP A 51 13.69 0.89 -3.82
CA ASP A 51 14.66 0.10 -4.57
C ASP A 51 14.03 -1.23 -5.04
N PRO A 52 14.42 -1.80 -6.18
CA PRO A 52 13.83 -3.01 -6.75
C PRO A 52 14.32 -4.28 -6.03
N THR A 53 14.09 -4.35 -4.71
CA THR A 53 14.46 -5.46 -3.82
C THR A 53 13.21 -6.12 -3.24
N PHE A 54 13.40 -7.19 -2.46
CA PHE A 54 12.34 -7.81 -1.68
C PHE A 54 12.14 -7.16 -0.31
N GLU A 55 13.15 -6.45 0.18
CA GLU A 55 13.17 -5.91 1.53
C GLU A 55 12.27 -4.68 1.66
N GLY A 56 11.58 -4.59 2.80
CA GLY A 56 10.77 -3.41 3.16
C GLY A 56 9.57 -3.15 2.27
N LYS A 57 9.09 -4.13 1.48
CA LYS A 57 7.97 -3.92 0.54
C LYS A 57 6.59 -3.99 1.19
N ALA A 58 6.44 -4.75 2.27
CA ALA A 58 5.17 -4.84 2.98
C ALA A 58 4.69 -3.47 3.52
N PRO A 59 5.51 -2.66 4.23
CA PRO A 59 5.10 -1.33 4.69
C PRO A 59 4.69 -0.39 3.56
N VAL A 60 5.40 -0.42 2.42
CA VAL A 60 5.07 0.41 1.25
C VAL A 60 3.71 -0.01 0.67
N ALA A 61 3.48 -1.32 0.51
CA ALA A 61 2.21 -1.84 0.01
C ALA A 61 1.04 -1.46 0.92
N ILE A 62 1.20 -1.64 2.24
CA ILE A 62 0.19 -1.28 3.23
C ILE A 62 -0.10 0.22 3.19
N TRP A 63 0.94 1.06 3.20
CA TRP A 63 0.78 2.51 3.10
C TRP A 63 0.01 2.91 1.84
N SER A 64 0.37 2.35 0.67
CA SER A 64 -0.32 2.63 -0.58
C SER A 64 -1.80 2.25 -0.54
N GLN A 65 -2.12 1.07 -0.01
CA GLN A 65 -3.50 0.60 0.14
C GLN A 65 -4.32 1.47 1.08
N ASP A 66 -3.70 1.89 2.19
CA ASP A 66 -4.36 2.77 3.16
C ASP A 66 -4.60 4.16 2.53
N GLN A 67 -3.67 4.67 1.72
CA GLN A 67 -3.92 5.89 0.94
C GLN A 67 -5.12 5.73 -0.01
N HIS A 68 -5.25 4.61 -0.73
CA HIS A 68 -6.42 4.39 -1.60
C HIS A 68 -7.72 4.40 -0.84
N MET A 69 -7.75 3.77 0.33
CA MET A 69 -8.93 3.79 1.18
C MET A 69 -9.29 5.21 1.64
N ILE A 70 -8.29 6.04 1.94
CA ILE A 70 -8.49 7.45 2.28
C ILE A 70 -9.08 8.23 1.09
N LEU A 71 -8.50 8.05 -0.11
CA LEU A 71 -8.93 8.75 -1.33
C LEU A 71 -10.39 8.43 -1.69
N ASP A 72 -10.74 7.14 -1.67
CA ASP A 72 -12.10 6.65 -1.92
C ASP A 72 -13.10 7.16 -0.87
N SER A 73 -12.64 7.39 0.36
CA SER A 73 -13.47 7.89 1.46
C SER A 73 -13.62 9.41 1.49
N LEU A 74 -12.61 10.16 1.01
CA LEU A 74 -12.54 11.63 1.06
C LEU A 74 -12.88 12.34 -0.26
N PRO A 75 -13.78 11.74 -1.07
CA PRO A 75 -13.89 11.95 -2.53
C PRO A 75 -12.73 12.73 -3.20
N MET A 76 -11.49 12.29 -3.00
CA MET A 76 -10.31 12.95 -3.55
C MET A 76 -9.88 12.30 -4.86
N CYS A 77 -9.21 13.08 -5.71
CA CYS A 77 -8.67 12.59 -6.96
C CYS A 77 -7.34 11.87 -6.72
N ASP A 78 -7.26 10.60 -7.10
CA ASP A 78 -6.06 9.76 -7.14
C ASP A 78 -4.96 10.28 -8.09
N PHE A 79 -5.32 11.12 -9.06
CA PHE A 79 -4.33 11.87 -9.84
C PHE A 79 -3.66 12.99 -9.05
N ALA A 80 -4.25 13.50 -7.97
CA ALA A 80 -3.65 14.62 -7.23
C ALA A 80 -3.14 14.19 -5.85
N PHE A 81 -3.68 13.12 -5.29
CA PHE A 81 -3.41 12.68 -3.93
C PHE A 81 -2.99 11.20 -3.91
N PRO A 82 -2.11 10.79 -3.00
CA PRO A 82 -1.37 11.65 -2.07
C PRO A 82 -0.34 12.52 -2.82
N GLN A 83 -0.12 13.75 -2.34
CA GLN A 83 0.91 14.64 -2.91
C GLN A 83 2.30 14.21 -2.43
N LEU A 84 2.77 13.06 -2.92
CA LEU A 84 4.03 12.46 -2.51
C LEU A 84 5.25 13.24 -3.01
N ILE A 85 5.14 13.85 -4.20
CA ILE A 85 6.19 14.64 -4.84
C ILE A 85 5.69 16.07 -4.99
N ARG A 86 6.52 17.04 -4.58
CA ARG A 86 6.21 18.47 -4.77
C ARG A 86 6.32 18.85 -6.26
N PRO A 87 5.48 19.77 -6.76
CA PRO A 87 5.68 20.34 -8.09
C PRO A 87 7.06 21.01 -8.21
N VAL A 88 7.74 20.78 -9.32
CA VAL A 88 9.00 21.45 -9.70
C VAL A 88 8.76 22.20 -11.01
N CYS A 89 9.22 23.45 -11.11
CA CYS A 89 8.86 24.32 -12.23
C CYS A 89 9.62 23.98 -13.50
N ASN A 90 10.84 23.46 -13.37
CA ASN A 90 11.71 23.10 -14.49
C ASN A 90 12.80 22.10 -14.09
N ARG A 91 13.51 21.59 -15.10
CA ARG A 91 14.58 20.59 -14.94
C ARG A 91 15.75 21.09 -14.09
N GLU A 92 16.13 22.36 -14.20
CA GLU A 92 17.26 22.92 -13.46
C GLU A 92 16.97 22.97 -11.96
N GLU A 93 15.75 23.38 -11.58
CA GLU A 93 15.29 23.35 -10.19
C GLU A 93 15.28 21.93 -9.64
N TRP A 94 14.76 20.96 -10.41
CA TRP A 94 14.76 19.55 -10.03
C TRP A 94 16.17 19.02 -9.79
N GLN A 95 17.13 19.31 -10.67
CA GLN A 95 18.52 18.87 -10.54
C GLN A 95 19.25 19.43 -9.31
N LYS A 96 18.80 20.59 -8.81
CA LYS A 96 19.34 21.23 -7.60
C LYS A 96 18.56 20.89 -6.34
N THR A 97 17.45 20.16 -6.47
CA THR A 97 16.60 19.77 -5.34
C THR A 97 16.99 18.39 -4.84
N ASP A 98 17.39 18.27 -3.58
CA ASP A 98 17.62 16.96 -2.95
C ASP A 98 16.33 16.38 -2.34
N ASP A 99 15.47 17.25 -1.81
CA ASP A 99 14.23 16.90 -1.12
C ASP A 99 13.02 17.25 -1.97
N ILE A 100 12.43 16.23 -2.59
CA ILE A 100 11.28 16.36 -3.49
C ILE A 100 9.95 16.02 -2.81
N LEU A 101 9.95 15.78 -1.50
CA LEU A 101 8.73 15.41 -0.77
C LEU A 101 7.65 16.49 -0.92
N GLY A 102 6.45 16.06 -1.30
CA GLY A 102 5.27 16.91 -1.37
C GLY A 102 4.53 17.03 -0.03
N ASP A 103 3.35 17.62 -0.07
CA ASP A 103 2.56 17.91 1.11
C ASP A 103 1.61 16.75 1.43
N LEU A 104 2.06 15.82 2.28
CA LEU A 104 1.28 14.65 2.61
C LEU A 104 0.01 14.98 3.41
N ASP A 105 -0.06 16.12 4.09
CA ASP A 105 -1.15 16.49 5.02
C ASP A 105 -2.12 17.53 4.44
N ILE A 106 -2.10 17.76 3.12
CA ILE A 106 -3.08 18.61 2.45
C ILE A 106 -4.50 18.02 2.51
N ASP A 107 -4.64 16.69 2.44
CA ASP A 107 -5.91 15.98 2.63
C ASP A 107 -6.54 16.24 4.01
N LEU A 108 -5.74 16.22 5.07
CA LEU A 108 -6.20 16.46 6.45
C LEU A 108 -6.67 17.90 6.66
N ARG A 109 -5.96 18.88 6.08
CA ARG A 109 -6.37 20.29 6.14
C ARG A 109 -7.65 20.54 5.35
N LEU A 110 -7.80 19.89 4.18
CA LEU A 110 -9.05 19.94 3.42
C LEU A 110 -10.20 19.29 4.21
N PHE A 111 -9.95 18.13 4.82
CA PHE A 111 -10.92 17.46 5.69
C PHE A 111 -11.38 18.40 6.82
N SER A 112 -10.45 18.95 7.62
CA SER A 112 -10.79 19.87 8.72
C SER A 112 -11.52 21.13 8.22
N ALA A 113 -11.08 21.72 7.12
CA ALA A 113 -11.72 22.91 6.57
C ALA A 113 -13.18 22.68 6.14
N ILE A 114 -13.52 21.45 5.71
CA ILE A 114 -14.86 21.09 5.23
C ILE A 114 -15.75 20.59 6.37
N THR A 115 -15.24 19.72 7.24
CA THR A 115 -16.04 19.04 8.28
C THR A 115 -16.05 19.80 9.61
N GLY A 116 -15.05 20.66 9.84
CA GLY A 116 -14.78 21.26 11.15
C GLY A 116 -14.15 20.29 12.16
N GLU A 117 -13.80 19.07 11.74
CA GLU A 117 -13.18 18.07 12.60
C GLU A 117 -11.67 17.99 12.35
N GLU A 118 -10.90 18.06 13.44
CA GLU A 118 -9.44 17.90 13.40
C GLU A 118 -9.05 16.42 13.45
N MET A 119 -8.18 16.01 12.53
CA MET A 119 -7.66 14.65 12.48
C MET A 119 -6.17 14.66 12.13
N ASN A 120 -5.42 13.76 12.74
CA ASN A 120 -4.01 13.56 12.41
C ASN A 120 -3.81 12.32 11.52
N ARG A 121 -2.60 12.21 10.92
CA ARG A 121 -2.23 11.12 10.03
C ARG A 121 -2.45 9.73 10.63
N ARG A 122 -2.17 9.56 11.93
CA ARG A 122 -2.34 8.28 12.63
C ARG A 122 -3.82 7.90 12.75
N GLN A 123 -4.68 8.85 13.05
CA GLN A 123 -6.13 8.63 13.17
C GLN A 123 -6.75 8.24 11.83
N ILE A 124 -6.47 9.00 10.77
CA ILE A 124 -7.03 8.71 9.44
C ILE A 124 -6.51 7.37 8.88
N SER A 125 -5.22 7.07 9.09
CA SER A 125 -4.65 5.78 8.66
C SER A 125 -5.28 4.61 9.42
N LYS A 126 -5.60 4.77 10.70
CA LYS A 126 -6.33 3.75 11.47
C LYS A 126 -7.76 3.56 10.97
N ILE A 127 -8.43 4.61 10.50
CA ILE A 127 -9.75 4.51 9.87
C ILE A 127 -9.64 3.74 8.54
N ALA A 128 -8.62 4.05 7.74
CA ALA A 128 -8.32 3.35 6.50
C ALA A 128 -8.06 1.86 6.73
N GLU A 129 -7.21 1.52 7.71
CA GLU A 129 -6.91 0.14 8.10
C GLU A 129 -8.18 -0.61 8.56
N ARG A 130 -9.06 0.05 9.32
CA ARG A 130 -10.36 -0.50 9.72
C ARG A 130 -11.24 -0.83 8.52
N ALA A 131 -11.40 0.11 7.59
CA ALA A 131 -12.21 -0.11 6.39
C ALA A 131 -11.62 -1.22 5.51
N PHE A 132 -10.31 -1.22 5.31
CA PHE A 132 -9.59 -2.24 4.55
C PHE A 132 -9.75 -3.63 5.17
N THR A 133 -9.64 -3.72 6.50
CA THR A 133 -9.80 -4.96 7.25
C THR A 133 -11.23 -5.49 7.15
N LEU A 134 -12.23 -4.61 7.19
CA LEU A 134 -13.63 -4.99 7.01
C LEU A 134 -13.88 -5.56 5.61
N GLU A 135 -13.35 -4.93 4.57
CA GLU A 135 -13.43 -5.46 3.20
C GLU A 135 -12.72 -6.82 3.07
N ARG A 136 -11.55 -6.98 3.71
CA ARG A 136 -10.88 -8.28 3.77
C ARG A 136 -11.78 -9.36 4.37
N MET A 137 -12.51 -9.01 5.42
CA MET A 137 -13.48 -9.94 6.03
C MET A 137 -14.67 -10.24 5.12
N MET A 138 -15.14 -9.27 4.33
CA MET A 138 -16.17 -9.52 3.31
C MET A 138 -15.66 -10.48 2.21
N LEU A 139 -14.41 -10.33 1.78
CA LEU A 139 -13.78 -11.25 0.84
C LEU A 139 -13.59 -12.65 1.44
N ALA A 140 -13.17 -12.74 2.71
CA ALA A 140 -13.08 -14.00 3.44
C ALA A 140 -14.43 -14.71 3.48
N ARG A 141 -15.51 -13.98 3.74
CA ARG A 141 -16.89 -14.47 3.69
C ARG A 141 -17.32 -14.98 2.31
N ALA A 142 -16.79 -14.37 1.25
CA ALA A 142 -16.98 -14.85 -0.12
C ALA A 142 -16.07 -16.04 -0.48
N GLY A 143 -15.26 -16.54 0.45
CA GLY A 143 -14.39 -17.71 0.28
C GLY A 143 -12.94 -17.40 -0.11
N ARG A 144 -12.54 -16.12 -0.11
CA ARG A 144 -11.14 -15.73 -0.34
C ARG A 144 -10.26 -16.26 0.79
N SER A 145 -9.17 -16.92 0.44
CA SER A 145 -8.19 -17.45 1.39
C SER A 145 -6.78 -17.33 0.84
N ARG A 146 -5.78 -17.47 1.71
CA ARG A 146 -4.37 -17.58 1.33
C ARG A 146 -4.16 -18.57 0.19
N LYS A 147 -4.74 -19.77 0.27
CA LYS A 147 -4.58 -20.81 -0.76
C LYS A 147 -5.01 -20.34 -2.15
N MET A 148 -6.03 -19.49 -2.25
CA MET A 148 -6.45 -18.87 -3.51
C MET A 148 -5.40 -17.87 -4.00
N GLU A 149 -4.80 -17.10 -3.10
CA GLU A 149 -3.80 -16.08 -3.42
C GLU A 149 -2.44 -16.69 -3.81
N GLU A 150 -2.06 -17.82 -3.22
CA GLU A 150 -0.84 -18.55 -3.60
C GLU A 150 -0.83 -19.00 -5.07
N GLN A 151 -2.00 -19.18 -5.69
CA GLN A 151 -2.11 -19.55 -7.10
C GLN A 151 -1.53 -18.47 -8.03
N LEU A 152 -1.48 -17.22 -7.57
CA LEU A 152 -0.92 -16.09 -8.32
C LEU A 152 0.60 -16.20 -8.51
N ALA A 153 1.29 -17.02 -7.72
CA ALA A 153 2.74 -17.25 -7.84
C ALA A 153 3.15 -17.68 -9.26
N ALA A 154 2.27 -18.41 -9.97
CA ALA A 154 2.54 -18.85 -11.34
C ALA A 154 2.68 -17.68 -12.32
N HIS A 155 1.92 -16.59 -12.11
CA HIS A 155 2.00 -15.40 -12.95
C HIS A 155 3.34 -14.66 -12.76
N PHE A 156 3.79 -14.50 -11.51
CA PHE A 156 5.03 -13.78 -11.21
C PHE A 156 6.31 -14.54 -11.58
N ARG A 157 6.19 -15.83 -11.89
CA ARG A 157 7.28 -16.63 -12.46
C ARG A 157 7.51 -16.32 -13.95
N LEU A 158 6.56 -15.67 -14.62
CA LEU A 158 6.76 -15.22 -15.99
C LEU A 158 7.82 -14.10 -16.00
N PRO A 159 8.87 -14.20 -16.83
CA PRO A 159 9.93 -13.21 -16.86
C PRO A 159 9.41 -11.88 -17.37
N CYS A 160 9.85 -10.80 -16.72
CA CYS A 160 9.63 -9.44 -17.15
C CYS A 160 10.22 -9.23 -18.54
N ARG A 161 9.48 -8.56 -19.43
CA ARG A 161 9.89 -8.37 -20.82
C ARG A 161 11.13 -7.47 -20.97
N SER A 162 11.34 -6.54 -20.05
CA SER A 162 12.42 -5.55 -20.15
C SER A 162 13.77 -6.07 -19.69
N ASP A 163 13.80 -6.90 -18.64
CA ASP A 163 15.05 -7.31 -17.98
C ASP A 163 15.12 -8.80 -17.61
N GLY A 164 14.08 -9.58 -17.93
CA GLY A 164 14.03 -11.01 -17.64
C GLY A 164 13.86 -11.37 -16.16
N THR A 165 13.69 -10.39 -15.27
CA THR A 165 13.50 -10.63 -13.84
C THR A 165 12.15 -11.31 -13.56
N PHE A 166 12.08 -12.12 -12.51
CA PHE A 166 10.85 -12.79 -12.08
C PHE A 166 10.89 -13.05 -10.57
N VAL A 167 9.74 -13.36 -9.99
CA VAL A 167 9.63 -13.81 -8.61
C VAL A 167 9.28 -15.29 -8.61
N ASP A 168 10.15 -16.11 -8.02
CA ASP A 168 9.88 -17.53 -7.88
C ASP A 168 8.82 -17.80 -6.80
N ARG A 169 8.36 -19.05 -6.71
CA ARG A 169 7.32 -19.41 -5.74
C ARG A 169 7.76 -19.13 -4.30
N ALA A 170 9.03 -19.39 -3.96
CA ALA A 170 9.54 -19.20 -2.61
C ALA A 170 9.57 -17.71 -2.23
N GLY A 171 10.07 -16.85 -3.12
CA GLY A 171 10.07 -15.40 -2.93
C GLY A 171 8.66 -14.83 -2.82
N PHE A 172 7.70 -15.33 -3.61
CA PHE A 172 6.30 -14.92 -3.51
C PHE A 172 5.69 -15.31 -2.16
N MET A 173 5.91 -16.54 -1.69
CA MET A 173 5.43 -16.98 -0.36
C MET A 173 6.01 -16.13 0.75
N ARG A 174 7.33 -15.84 0.69
CA ARG A 174 8.01 -15.00 1.68
C ARG A 174 7.39 -13.60 1.76
N ILE A 175 7.20 -12.94 0.62
CA ILE A 175 6.57 -11.62 0.59
C ILE A 175 5.13 -11.67 1.15
N MET A 176 4.36 -12.72 0.84
CA MET A 176 3.02 -12.89 1.40
C MET A 176 3.05 -13.02 2.92
N ASP A 177 3.98 -13.81 3.46
CA ASP A 177 4.16 -13.97 4.90
C ASP A 177 4.52 -12.65 5.59
N GLU A 178 5.47 -11.91 5.02
CA GLU A 178 5.85 -10.58 5.50
C GLU A 178 4.68 -9.60 5.48
N TYR A 179 3.87 -9.62 4.42
CA TYR A 179 2.70 -8.79 4.29
C TYR A 179 1.61 -9.14 5.33
N TYR A 180 1.29 -10.42 5.49
CA TYR A 180 0.31 -10.85 6.49
C TYR A 180 0.77 -10.52 7.91
N ALA A 181 2.05 -10.75 8.22
CA ALA A 181 2.63 -10.38 9.51
C ALA A 181 2.51 -8.87 9.75
N ALA A 182 2.87 -8.04 8.76
CA ALA A 182 2.79 -6.58 8.86
C ALA A 182 1.35 -6.06 8.99
N ARG A 183 0.38 -6.74 8.36
CA ARG A 183 -1.07 -6.44 8.50
C ARG A 183 -1.69 -7.00 9.79
N GLY A 184 -0.99 -7.80 10.60
CA GLY A 184 -1.58 -8.47 11.76
C GLY A 184 -2.58 -9.58 11.38
N TRP A 185 -2.33 -10.27 10.27
CA TRP A 185 -3.17 -11.34 9.73
C TRP A 185 -2.58 -12.72 10.03
N ASP A 186 -3.47 -13.70 9.98
CA ASP A 186 -3.18 -15.11 10.11
C ASP A 186 -2.49 -15.67 8.86
N SER A 187 -1.39 -16.39 9.04
CA SER A 187 -0.60 -16.94 7.94
C SER A 187 -1.18 -18.21 7.34
N GLU A 188 -2.13 -18.90 7.98
CA GLU A 188 -2.79 -20.10 7.47
C GLU A 188 -3.92 -19.70 6.50
N PHE A 189 -4.81 -18.82 6.94
CA PHE A 189 -5.99 -18.41 6.17
C PHE A 189 -5.79 -17.13 5.37
N GLY A 190 -4.84 -16.28 5.75
CA GLY A 190 -4.69 -14.92 5.19
C GLY A 190 -5.78 -13.96 5.68
N TRP A 191 -6.32 -14.17 6.88
CA TRP A 191 -7.42 -13.39 7.46
C TRP A 191 -6.96 -12.60 8.69
N PRO A 192 -7.57 -11.45 9.01
CA PRO A 192 -7.29 -10.69 10.23
C PRO A 192 -7.26 -11.53 11.50
N GLN A 193 -6.34 -11.24 12.43
CA GLN A 193 -6.36 -11.82 13.77
C GLN A 193 -7.42 -11.16 14.66
N GLU A 194 -7.85 -11.87 15.70
CA GLU A 194 -8.87 -11.37 16.63
C GLU A 194 -8.41 -10.09 17.35
N GLU A 195 -7.13 -10.03 17.73
CA GLU A 195 -6.53 -8.87 18.38
C GLU A 195 -6.59 -7.63 17.50
N LEU A 196 -6.33 -7.79 16.19
CA LEU A 196 -6.42 -6.72 15.21
C LEU A 196 -7.86 -6.21 15.10
N LEU A 197 -8.83 -7.11 14.92
CA LEU A 197 -10.25 -6.76 14.80
C LEU A 197 -10.73 -5.94 16.02
N LYS A 198 -10.38 -6.36 17.24
CA LYS A 198 -10.68 -5.61 18.47
C LYS A 198 -10.03 -4.24 18.47
N SER A 199 -8.76 -4.16 18.07
CA SER A 199 -8.03 -2.89 18.04
C SER A 199 -8.62 -1.88 17.05
N LEU A 200 -9.33 -2.37 16.03
CA LEU A 200 -10.01 -1.60 15.00
C LEU A 200 -11.51 -1.41 15.29
N ASN A 201 -12.02 -1.82 16.46
CA ASN A 201 -13.45 -1.77 16.82
C ASN A 201 -14.34 -2.51 15.80
N LEU A 202 -13.95 -3.74 15.42
CA LEU A 202 -14.69 -4.64 14.54
C LEU A 202 -15.09 -5.93 15.27
N ASP A 203 -15.42 -5.81 16.57
CA ASP A 203 -15.76 -6.93 17.45
C ASP A 203 -16.91 -7.79 16.91
N GLU A 204 -17.87 -7.16 16.23
CA GLU A 204 -19.04 -7.80 15.64
C GLU A 204 -18.71 -8.82 14.55
N VAL A 205 -17.52 -8.71 13.92
CA VAL A 205 -17.08 -9.60 12.84
C VAL A 205 -16.40 -10.87 13.39
N ILE A 206 -15.94 -10.84 14.64
CA ILE A 206 -15.17 -11.94 15.25
C ILE A 206 -15.94 -13.27 15.29
N PRO A 207 -17.24 -13.32 15.70
CA PRO A 207 -17.98 -14.59 15.73
C PRO A 207 -18.07 -15.24 14.34
N GLU A 208 -18.40 -14.46 13.31
CA GLU A 208 -18.47 -14.94 11.92
C GLU A 208 -17.11 -15.43 11.43
N MET A 209 -16.03 -14.67 11.70
CA MET A 209 -14.66 -15.10 11.38
C MET A 209 -14.31 -16.46 11.99
N LYS A 210 -14.64 -16.67 13.28
CA LYS A 210 -14.37 -17.95 13.97
C LYS A 210 -15.14 -19.11 13.37
N GLU A 211 -16.41 -18.88 13.03
CA GLU A 211 -17.24 -19.89 12.36
C GLU A 211 -16.68 -20.25 10.99
N MET A 212 -16.23 -19.26 10.20
CA MET A 212 -15.58 -19.49 8.92
C MET A 212 -14.28 -20.29 9.07
N ARG A 213 -13.44 -19.96 10.06
CA ARG A 213 -12.18 -20.70 10.31
C ARG A 213 -12.45 -22.17 10.64
N TRP A 214 -13.50 -22.44 11.41
CA TRP A 214 -13.92 -23.80 11.72
C TRP A 214 -14.37 -24.57 10.47
N LYS A 215 -15.15 -23.94 9.57
CA LYS A 215 -15.65 -24.56 8.34
C LYS A 215 -14.57 -24.78 7.26
N PHE A 216 -13.50 -23.99 7.30
CA PHE A 216 -12.39 -24.06 6.34
C PHE A 216 -11.30 -25.09 6.72
N ARG A 217 -11.33 -25.61 7.95
CA ARG A 217 -10.48 -26.71 8.41
C ARG A 217 -11.07 -28.05 7.96
#